data_AF-A0A7C7W934-F1
#
_entry.id   AF-A0A7C7W934-F1
#
_cell.length_a   1.000
_cell.length_b   1.000
_cell.length_c   1.000
_cell.angle_alpha   90.00
_cell.angle_beta   90.00
_cell.angle_gamma   90.00
#
_symmetry.space_group_name_H-M   'P 1'
#
loop_
_entity.id
_entity.type
_entity.pdbx_description
1 polymer ?
#
loop_
_entity_poly.entity_id
_entity_poly.type
_entity_poly.pdbx_seq_one_letter_code
_entity_poly.pdbx_strand_id
1 'polypeptide(L)'
;GVSVLEGNLIVLPYDEYLKLARGLGGEKWRLVNRDIREGKVVVSDRDFRRLLAEALRIRILRRSDLKGELPKPLEDLAETVRNLLEAKKESLPRRRIVGRLAPCIEELLRKVSNGENLPHVARFTLAAYLLKIGWEKDKVIDVFRSLPDFKEKIAVYQVEQISKKGYLPPSCSKLKSMGVCIEECGLNNPLSYGRRKRRK
;
A
#
# COMPACT_ATOMS: atom_id res chain seq x y z
N GLY A 1 11.59 27.71 -14.28
CA GLY A 1 10.19 27.76 -13.81
C GLY A 1 9.32 26.87 -14.67
N VAL A 2 8.09 26.59 -14.23
CA VAL A 2 7.09 25.84 -15.00
C VAL A 2 6.63 26.67 -16.20
N SER A 3 6.47 26.05 -17.37
CA SER A 3 5.98 26.74 -18.57
C SER A 3 5.05 25.86 -19.39
N VAL A 4 4.12 26.47 -20.11
CA VAL A 4 3.19 25.78 -21.01
C VAL A 4 3.76 25.87 -22.43
N LEU A 5 3.86 24.72 -23.11
CA LEU A 5 4.23 24.60 -24.51
C LEU A 5 2.97 24.47 -25.38
N GLU A 6 3.14 24.63 -26.69
CA GLU A 6 2.08 24.36 -27.67
C GLU A 6 1.51 22.93 -27.50
N GLY A 7 0.18 22.81 -27.56
CA GLY A 7 -0.52 21.52 -27.43
C GLY A 7 -0.82 21.04 -26.00
N ASN A 8 -0.93 21.94 -25.01
CA ASN A 8 -1.23 21.62 -23.59
C ASN A 8 -0.16 20.75 -22.90
N LEU A 9 1.07 20.77 -23.41
CA LEU A 9 2.22 20.18 -22.76
C LEU A 9 2.80 21.18 -21.77
N ILE A 10 3.22 20.70 -20.62
CA ILE A 10 3.77 21.50 -19.55
C ILE A 10 5.18 21.02 -19.29
N VAL A 11 6.12 21.96 -19.16
CA VAL A 11 7.51 21.67 -18.82
C VAL A 11 7.83 22.15 -17.43
N LEU A 12 8.60 21.35 -16.70
CA LEU A 12 9.10 21.66 -15.38
C LEU A 12 10.56 21.22 -15.24
N PRO A 13 11.39 21.93 -14.46
CA PRO A 13 12.76 21.50 -14.16
C PRO A 13 12.81 20.06 -13.63
N TYR A 14 13.82 19.29 -14.04
CA TYR A 14 13.92 17.88 -13.66
C TYR A 14 14.03 17.67 -12.14
N ASP A 15 14.62 18.62 -11.41
CA ASP A 15 14.78 18.54 -9.96
C ASP A 15 13.44 18.77 -9.24
N GLU A 16 12.62 19.71 -9.70
CA GLU A 16 11.24 19.90 -9.23
C GLU A 16 10.38 18.67 -9.54
N TYR A 17 10.52 18.13 -10.75
CA TYR A 17 9.86 16.89 -11.14
C TYR A 17 10.21 15.76 -10.17
N LEU A 18 11.50 15.51 -9.91
CA LEU A 18 11.95 14.44 -9.02
C LEU A 18 11.42 14.60 -7.60
N LYS A 19 11.42 15.83 -7.06
CA LYS A 19 10.88 16.14 -5.73
C LYS A 19 9.39 15.73 -5.61
N LEU A 20 8.60 16.05 -6.63
CA LEU A 20 7.15 15.77 -6.65
C LEU A 20 6.84 14.32 -7.00
N ALA A 21 7.50 13.76 -8.02
CA ALA A 21 7.26 12.41 -8.53
C ALA A 21 7.55 11.32 -7.49
N ARG A 22 8.46 11.58 -6.53
CA ARG A 22 8.76 10.67 -5.41
C ARG A 22 7.53 10.23 -4.62
N GLY A 23 6.54 11.11 -4.47
CA GLY A 23 5.30 10.81 -3.73
C GLY A 23 4.27 10.00 -4.52
N LEU A 24 4.40 9.93 -5.85
CA LEU A 24 3.35 9.39 -6.74
C LEU A 24 3.49 7.90 -7.04
N GLY A 25 4.72 7.37 -7.08
CA GLY A 25 5.03 5.94 -7.17
C GLY A 25 4.59 5.23 -8.48
N GLY A 26 5.38 4.25 -8.92
CA GLY A 26 5.10 3.45 -10.13
C GLY A 26 5.95 3.86 -11.33
N GLU A 27 6.07 2.95 -12.31
CA GLU A 27 6.99 3.07 -13.46
C GLU A 27 6.81 4.39 -14.22
N LYS A 28 5.57 4.83 -14.43
CA LYS A 28 5.28 6.06 -15.19
C LYS A 28 5.85 7.34 -14.56
N TRP A 29 6.18 7.36 -13.27
CA TRP A 29 6.74 8.54 -12.58
C TRP A 29 8.26 8.49 -12.46
N ARG A 30 8.90 7.43 -12.94
CA ARG A 30 10.36 7.35 -12.96
C ARG A 30 10.90 8.29 -14.03
N LEU A 31 11.92 9.04 -13.68
CA LEU A 31 12.55 10.00 -14.59
C LEU A 31 13.08 9.33 -15.88
N VAL A 32 13.60 8.10 -15.77
CA VAL A 32 14.07 7.30 -16.93
C VAL A 32 12.97 6.99 -17.95
N ASN A 33 11.69 7.10 -17.56
CA ASN A 33 10.53 6.85 -18.41
C ASN A 33 9.86 8.17 -18.87
N ARG A 34 10.59 9.29 -18.86
CA ARG A 34 10.08 10.62 -19.21
C ARG A 34 10.87 11.26 -20.34
N ASP A 35 10.18 12.08 -21.12
CA ASP A 35 10.80 12.96 -22.11
C ASP A 35 11.48 14.13 -21.37
N ILE A 36 12.78 14.28 -21.60
CA ILE A 36 13.62 15.31 -20.97
C ILE A 36 14.30 16.11 -22.07
N ARG A 37 14.11 17.42 -22.07
CA ARG A 37 14.70 18.35 -23.03
C ARG A 37 15.32 19.51 -22.26
N GLU A 38 16.62 19.75 -22.48
CA GLU A 38 17.34 20.87 -21.85
C GLU A 38 17.17 20.93 -20.31
N GLY A 39 17.22 19.77 -19.64
CA GLY A 39 17.03 19.68 -18.19
C GLY A 39 15.58 19.90 -17.71
N LYS A 40 14.60 19.92 -18.62
CA LYS A 40 13.18 20.02 -18.28
C LYS A 40 12.46 18.75 -18.66
N VAL A 41 11.55 18.31 -17.80
CA VAL A 41 10.69 17.15 -18.05
C VAL A 41 9.43 17.65 -18.74
N VAL A 42 9.03 17.01 -19.84
CA VAL A 42 7.78 17.30 -20.55
C VAL A 42 6.67 16.41 -19.98
N VAL A 43 5.55 17.01 -19.58
CA VAL A 43 4.38 16.30 -19.06
C VAL A 43 3.10 16.79 -19.71
N SER A 44 2.07 15.94 -19.75
CA SER A 44 0.72 16.38 -20.14
C SER A 44 0.06 17.20 -19.03
N ASP A 45 -0.97 18.00 -19.36
CA ASP A 45 -1.83 18.67 -18.37
C ASP A 45 -2.34 17.70 -17.29
N ARG A 46 -2.76 16.49 -17.68
CA ARG A 46 -3.22 15.47 -16.73
C ARG A 46 -2.15 15.07 -15.71
N ASP A 47 -0.93 14.82 -16.18
CA ASP A 47 0.18 14.45 -15.31
C ASP A 47 0.64 15.64 -14.46
N PHE A 48 0.60 16.86 -15.01
CA PHE A 48 0.87 18.08 -14.27
C PHE A 48 -0.13 18.29 -13.12
N ARG A 49 -1.44 18.14 -13.35
CA ARG A 49 -2.46 18.20 -12.29
C ARG A 49 -2.17 17.21 -11.16
N ARG A 50 -1.63 16.03 -11.50
CA ARG A 50 -1.26 15.02 -10.50
C ARG A 50 0.00 15.41 -9.72
N LEU A 51 0.98 16.01 -10.37
CA LEU A 51 2.17 16.60 -9.72
C LEU A 51 1.78 17.76 -8.80
N LEU A 52 0.88 18.64 -9.25
CA LEU A 52 0.34 19.75 -8.48
C LEU A 52 -0.40 19.26 -7.23
N ALA A 53 -1.22 18.22 -7.35
CA ALA A 53 -1.89 17.61 -6.21
C ALA A 53 -0.88 17.08 -5.18
N GLU A 54 0.24 16.49 -5.62
CA GLU A 54 1.29 16.05 -4.69
C GLU A 54 2.05 17.23 -4.07
N ALA A 55 2.28 18.31 -4.82
CA ALA A 55 2.87 19.53 -4.28
C ALA A 55 2.01 20.12 -3.14
N LEU A 56 0.69 20.19 -3.35
CA LEU A 56 -0.26 20.61 -2.32
C LEU A 56 -0.25 19.65 -1.12
N ARG A 57 -0.22 18.34 -1.37
CA ARG A 57 -0.15 17.33 -0.30
C ARG A 57 1.10 17.51 0.56
N ILE A 58 2.26 17.70 -0.06
CA ILE A 58 3.54 17.95 0.64
C ILE A 58 3.44 19.24 1.47
N ARG A 59 2.86 20.30 0.92
CA ARG A 59 2.69 21.58 1.62
C ARG A 59 1.77 21.46 2.83
N ILE A 60 0.63 20.79 2.69
CA ILE A 60 -0.37 20.61 3.76
C ILE A 60 0.17 19.69 4.87
N LEU A 61 0.87 18.62 4.50
CA LEU A 61 1.41 17.65 5.47
C LEU A 61 2.76 18.05 6.05
N ARG A 62 3.38 19.12 5.55
CA ARG A 62 4.55 19.70 6.19
C ARG A 62 4.16 20.04 7.62
N ARG A 63 4.86 19.44 8.59
CA ARG A 63 4.64 19.75 10.00
C ARG A 63 4.73 21.25 10.18
N SER A 64 3.79 21.80 10.93
CA SER A 64 3.84 23.20 11.31
C SER A 64 5.13 23.43 12.12
N ASP A 65 5.88 24.48 11.78
CA ASP A 65 7.06 24.90 12.54
C ASP A 65 6.66 25.61 13.86
N LEU A 66 5.36 25.66 14.16
CA LEU A 66 4.81 26.13 15.43
C LEU A 66 5.36 25.28 16.58
N LYS A 67 6.21 25.90 17.40
CA LYS A 67 6.71 25.36 18.66
C LYS A 67 5.81 25.86 19.80
N GLY A 68 5.45 24.96 20.71
CA GLY A 68 4.62 25.27 21.88
C GLY A 68 3.42 24.34 22.02
N GLU A 69 2.69 24.51 23.12
CA GLU A 69 1.43 23.81 23.34
C GLU A 69 0.33 24.41 22.45
N LEU A 70 -0.60 23.57 22.01
CA LEU A 70 -1.78 24.06 21.32
C LEU A 70 -2.62 24.87 22.32
N PRO A 71 -3.22 26.01 21.93
CA PRO A 71 -4.26 26.63 22.73
C PRO A 71 -5.34 25.61 23.08
N LYS A 72 -5.82 25.61 24.34
CA LYS A 72 -6.80 24.63 24.85
C LYS A 72 -7.94 24.29 23.87
N PRO A 73 -8.59 25.26 23.19
CA PRO A 73 -9.66 24.93 22.24
C PRO A 73 -9.24 24.03 21.07
N LEU A 74 -7.99 24.16 20.61
CA LEU A 74 -7.44 23.31 19.55
C LEU A 74 -7.01 21.94 20.07
N GLU A 75 -6.55 21.87 21.32
CA GLU A 75 -6.22 20.62 21.99
C GLU A 75 -7.48 19.77 22.22
N ASP A 76 -8.54 20.36 22.76
CA ASP A 76 -9.85 19.71 22.98
C ASP A 76 -10.45 19.22 21.66
N LEU A 77 -10.36 20.03 20.60
CA LEU A 77 -10.80 19.63 19.26
C LEU A 77 -9.95 18.46 18.72
N ALA A 78 -8.63 18.50 18.90
CA ALA A 78 -7.76 17.43 18.48
C ALA A 78 -8.06 16.12 19.23
N GLU A 79 -8.36 16.20 20.52
CA GLU A 79 -8.78 15.06 21.33
C GLU A 79 -10.13 14.50 20.87
N THR A 80 -11.10 15.37 20.62
CA THR A 80 -12.41 14.99 20.07
C THR A 80 -12.25 14.24 18.74
N VAL A 81 -11.43 14.76 17.83
CA VAL A 81 -11.14 14.11 16.54
C VAL A 81 -10.43 12.77 16.75
N ARG A 82 -9.47 12.66 17.67
CA ARG A 82 -8.81 11.39 18.00
C ARG A 82 -9.82 10.35 18.49
N ASN A 83 -10.68 10.72 19.44
CA ASN A 83 -11.68 9.82 20.01
C ASN A 83 -12.70 9.37 18.95
N LEU A 84 -13.17 10.27 18.07
CA LEU A 84 -14.03 9.91 16.95
C LEU A 84 -13.34 8.97 15.95
N LEU A 85 -12.05 9.15 15.69
CA LEU A 85 -11.29 8.26 14.81
C LEU A 85 -11.09 6.87 15.41
N GLU A 86 -10.83 6.76 16.71
CA GLU A 86 -10.72 5.47 17.40
C GLU A 86 -12.08 4.77 17.48
N ALA A 87 -13.14 5.46 17.89
CA ALA A 87 -14.50 4.92 17.87
C ALA A 87 -14.92 4.46 16.46
N LYS A 88 -14.49 5.16 15.41
CA LYS A 88 -14.69 4.74 14.01
C LYS A 88 -13.87 3.51 13.63
N LYS A 89 -12.65 3.35 14.13
CA LYS A 89 -11.84 2.14 13.90
C LYS A 89 -12.47 0.91 14.58
N GLU A 90 -13.05 1.09 15.76
CA GLU A 90 -13.73 0.02 16.51
C GLU A 90 -15.10 -0.32 15.92
N SER A 91 -15.87 0.68 15.50
CA SER A 91 -17.21 0.51 14.91
C SER A 91 -17.21 0.12 13.43
N LEU A 92 -16.08 0.29 12.72
CA LEU A 92 -15.89 -0.38 11.44
C LEU A 92 -15.81 -1.88 11.77
N PRO A 93 -16.82 -2.71 11.42
CA PRO A 93 -16.63 -4.14 11.52
C PRO A 93 -15.33 -4.44 10.78
N ARG A 94 -14.51 -5.36 11.31
CA ARG A 94 -13.42 -5.98 10.53
C ARG A 94 -14.08 -6.59 9.32
N ARG A 95 -14.37 -5.77 8.30
CA ARG A 95 -15.12 -6.16 7.12
C ARG A 95 -14.20 -7.21 6.54
N ARG A 96 -14.59 -8.48 6.66
CA ARG A 96 -14.11 -9.50 5.75
C ARG A 96 -14.19 -8.83 4.39
N ILE A 97 -13.04 -8.61 3.77
CA ILE A 97 -13.04 -8.11 2.40
C ILE A 97 -13.60 -9.29 1.61
N VAL A 98 -14.93 -9.39 1.55
CA VAL A 98 -15.68 -10.28 0.67
C VAL A 98 -15.51 -9.65 -0.71
N GLY A 99 -14.39 -9.95 -1.32
CA GLY A 99 -13.98 -9.55 -2.65
C GLY A 99 -12.95 -10.56 -3.12
N ARG A 100 -12.75 -10.68 -4.45
CA ARG A 100 -11.74 -11.59 -4.99
C ARG A 100 -10.39 -11.32 -4.34
N LEU A 101 -9.68 -12.38 -4.01
CA LEU A 101 -8.34 -12.30 -3.49
C LEU A 101 -7.41 -11.80 -4.60
N ALA A 102 -6.26 -11.22 -4.22
CA ALA A 102 -5.25 -10.92 -5.23
C ALA A 102 -4.77 -12.25 -5.86
N PRO A 103 -4.53 -12.33 -7.18
CA PRO A 103 -4.20 -13.61 -7.83
C PRO A 103 -2.94 -14.27 -7.28
N CYS A 104 -1.94 -13.48 -6.86
CA CYS A 104 -0.78 -14.02 -6.15
C CYS A 104 -1.14 -14.69 -4.81
N ILE A 105 -2.19 -14.24 -4.11
CA ILE A 105 -2.66 -14.87 -2.87
C ILE A 105 -3.49 -16.12 -3.18
N GLU A 106 -4.31 -16.11 -4.24
CA GLU A 106 -5.05 -17.30 -4.70
C GLU A 106 -4.08 -18.43 -5.05
N GLU A 107 -2.99 -18.11 -5.75
CA GLU A 107 -1.97 -19.10 -6.08
C GLU A 107 -1.25 -19.63 -4.84
N LEU A 108 -0.95 -18.79 -3.84
CA LEU A 108 -0.37 -19.28 -2.58
C LEU A 108 -1.33 -20.23 -1.86
N LEU A 109 -2.64 -19.95 -1.84
CA LEU A 109 -3.63 -20.85 -1.28
C LEU A 109 -3.70 -22.16 -2.07
N ARG A 110 -3.67 -22.11 -3.41
CA ARG A 110 -3.64 -23.30 -4.27
C ARG A 110 -2.45 -24.19 -3.95
N LYS A 111 -1.24 -23.62 -3.87
CA LYS A 111 -0.01 -24.34 -3.51
C LYS A 111 -0.12 -25.01 -2.14
N VAL A 112 -0.62 -24.28 -1.15
CA VAL A 112 -0.82 -24.82 0.21
C VAL A 112 -1.83 -25.96 0.20
N SER A 113 -2.96 -25.82 -0.50
CA SER A 113 -3.97 -26.88 -0.62
C SER A 113 -3.43 -28.14 -1.30
N ASN A 114 -2.45 -28.00 -2.19
CA ASN A 114 -1.76 -29.14 -2.82
C ASN A 114 -0.65 -29.74 -1.95
N GLY A 115 -0.41 -29.21 -0.74
CA GLY A 115 0.72 -29.62 0.10
C GLY A 115 2.09 -29.17 -0.43
N GLU A 116 2.12 -28.24 -1.39
CA GLU A 116 3.38 -27.68 -1.91
C GLU A 116 4.03 -26.80 -0.84
N ASN A 117 5.32 -27.03 -0.61
CA ASN A 117 6.06 -26.25 0.38
C ASN A 117 6.18 -24.77 -0.05
N LEU A 118 5.82 -23.85 0.85
CA LEU A 118 5.99 -22.42 0.63
C LEU A 118 7.29 -21.89 1.26
N PRO A 119 8.06 -21.05 0.54
CA PRO A 119 9.16 -20.29 1.14
C PRO A 119 8.69 -19.38 2.28
N HIS A 120 9.58 -19.07 3.23
CA HIS A 120 9.26 -18.24 4.41
C HIS A 120 8.57 -16.91 4.05
N VAL A 121 9.06 -16.22 3.01
CA VAL A 121 8.48 -14.95 2.53
C VAL A 121 7.04 -15.12 2.04
N ALA A 122 6.74 -16.23 1.37
CA ALA A 122 5.41 -16.55 0.87
C ALA A 122 4.44 -16.84 2.03
N ARG A 123 4.88 -17.61 3.04
CA ARG A 123 4.10 -17.87 4.26
C ARG A 123 3.76 -16.57 5.01
N PHE A 124 4.76 -15.72 5.22
CA PHE A 124 4.57 -14.41 5.84
C PHE A 124 3.57 -13.55 5.05
N THR A 125 3.74 -13.49 3.72
CA THR A 125 2.85 -12.71 2.84
C THR A 125 1.40 -13.19 2.95
N LEU A 126 1.18 -14.50 2.88
CA LEU A 126 -0.14 -15.11 2.98
C LEU A 126 -0.78 -14.81 4.34
N ALA A 127 -0.07 -15.07 5.44
CA ALA A 127 -0.57 -14.82 6.79
C ALA A 127 -0.89 -13.33 7.02
N ALA A 128 0.03 -12.42 6.69
CA ALA A 128 -0.16 -10.98 6.83
C ALA A 128 -1.34 -10.47 5.98
N TYR A 129 -1.51 -10.99 4.76
CA TYR A 129 -2.64 -10.64 3.91
C TYR A 129 -3.98 -11.10 4.51
N LEU A 130 -4.11 -12.39 4.85
CA LEU A 130 -5.35 -12.98 5.37
C LEU A 130 -5.79 -12.30 6.68
N LEU A 131 -4.87 -12.09 7.61
CA LEU A 131 -5.13 -11.33 8.84
C LEU A 131 -5.62 -9.91 8.53
N LYS A 132 -4.99 -9.23 7.57
CA LYS A 132 -5.33 -7.84 7.24
C LYS A 132 -6.70 -7.70 6.57
N ILE A 133 -7.15 -8.71 5.82
CA ILE A 133 -8.49 -8.73 5.24
C ILE A 133 -9.57 -9.26 6.20
N GLY A 134 -9.20 -9.61 7.44
CA GLY A 134 -10.13 -9.92 8.52
C GLY A 134 -10.34 -11.40 8.81
N TRP A 135 -9.44 -12.29 8.39
CA TRP A 135 -9.48 -13.69 8.85
C TRP A 135 -9.07 -13.80 10.32
N GLU A 136 -9.67 -14.77 11.02
CA GLU A 136 -9.32 -15.11 12.40
C GLU A 136 -7.96 -15.83 12.43
N LYS A 137 -7.20 -15.66 13.52
CA LYS A 137 -5.87 -16.25 13.65
C LYS A 137 -5.90 -17.76 13.48
N ASP A 138 -6.87 -18.43 14.11
CA ASP A 138 -7.00 -19.89 14.06
C ASP A 138 -7.24 -20.38 12.62
N LYS A 139 -8.11 -19.69 11.87
CA LYS A 139 -8.31 -19.98 10.45
C LYS A 139 -7.06 -19.76 9.61
N VAL A 140 -6.25 -18.76 9.94
CA VAL A 140 -4.98 -18.52 9.26
C VAL A 140 -3.96 -19.60 9.59
N ILE A 141 -3.93 -20.10 10.83
CA ILE A 141 -3.07 -21.22 11.24
C ILE A 141 -3.49 -22.49 10.50
N ASP A 142 -4.80 -22.76 10.44
CA ASP A 142 -5.37 -23.93 9.75
C ASP A 142 -4.98 -24.00 8.27
N VAL A 143 -4.88 -22.86 7.59
CA VAL A 143 -4.41 -22.82 6.20
C VAL A 143 -3.07 -23.54 6.05
N PHE A 144 -2.14 -23.37 6.99
CA PHE A 144 -0.81 -23.95 6.87
C PHE A 144 -0.71 -25.42 7.29
N ARG A 145 -1.78 -26.04 7.82
CA ARG A 145 -1.75 -27.43 8.31
C ARG A 145 -1.47 -28.47 7.22
N SER A 146 -1.77 -28.16 5.96
CA SER A 146 -1.48 -29.04 4.83
C SER A 146 -0.01 -29.02 4.38
N LEU A 147 0.83 -28.15 4.95
CA LEU A 147 2.25 -28.11 4.61
C LEU A 147 3.03 -29.26 5.26
N PRO A 148 3.97 -29.89 4.52
CA PRO A 148 4.68 -31.08 5.00
C PRO A 148 5.58 -30.83 6.22
N ASP A 149 6.05 -29.60 6.43
CA ASP A 149 6.90 -29.20 7.55
C ASP A 149 6.14 -28.42 8.64
N PHE A 150 4.80 -28.52 8.65
CA PHE A 150 3.97 -27.78 9.58
C PHE A 150 4.30 -28.11 11.05
N LYS A 151 4.51 -27.07 11.84
CA LYS A 151 4.72 -27.15 13.29
C LYS A 151 3.78 -26.17 13.98
N GLU A 152 2.75 -26.70 14.63
CA GLU A 152 1.66 -25.90 15.21
C GLU A 152 2.15 -24.79 16.13
N LYS A 153 3.04 -25.11 17.09
CA LYS A 153 3.62 -24.12 18.01
C LYS A 153 4.31 -22.96 17.29
N ILE A 154 5.00 -23.23 16.18
CA ILE A 154 5.70 -22.21 15.39
C ILE A 154 4.69 -21.38 14.60
N ALA A 155 3.70 -22.02 13.97
CA ALA A 155 2.68 -21.34 13.20
C ALA A 155 1.84 -20.40 14.09
N VAL A 156 1.40 -20.87 15.26
CA VAL A 156 0.70 -20.07 16.28
C VAL A 156 1.53 -18.84 16.63
N TYR A 157 2.78 -19.02 17.04
CA TYR A 157 3.66 -17.91 17.41
C TYR A 157 3.83 -16.89 16.27
N GLN A 158 4.09 -17.36 15.04
CA GLN A 158 4.28 -16.49 13.89
C GLN A 158 3.01 -15.68 13.57
N VAL A 159 1.84 -16.33 13.51
CA VAL A 159 0.56 -15.67 13.23
C VAL A 159 0.22 -14.65 14.31
N GLU A 160 0.47 -14.98 15.57
CA GLU A 160 0.27 -14.04 16.69
C GLU A 160 1.17 -12.82 16.60
N GLN A 161 2.47 -13.01 16.33
CA GLN A 161 3.40 -11.90 16.18
C GLN A 161 3.02 -11.00 15.00
N ILE A 162 2.63 -11.59 13.87
CA ILE A 162 2.18 -10.84 12.69
C ILE A 162 0.93 -10.01 13.03
N SER A 163 -0.05 -10.63 13.69
CA SER A 163 -1.28 -9.97 14.11
C SER A 163 -1.01 -8.86 15.13
N LYS A 164 -0.15 -9.10 16.13
CA LYS A 164 0.18 -8.15 17.20
C LYS A 164 0.88 -6.91 16.65
N LYS A 165 1.84 -7.11 15.74
CA LYS A 165 2.57 -5.99 15.09
C LYS A 165 1.77 -5.33 13.98
N GLY A 166 0.62 -5.89 13.58
CA GLY A 166 -0.23 -5.34 12.54
C GLY A 166 0.46 -5.27 11.18
N TYR A 167 1.35 -6.22 10.88
CA TYR A 167 2.14 -6.20 9.66
C TYR A 167 1.26 -6.21 8.41
N LEU A 168 1.72 -5.50 7.38
CA LEU A 168 1.12 -5.50 6.06
C LEU A 168 1.86 -6.52 5.17
N PRO A 169 1.15 -7.14 4.22
CA PRO A 169 1.82 -7.90 3.17
C PRO A 169 2.74 -6.97 2.36
N PRO A 170 3.87 -7.49 1.82
CA PRO A 170 4.78 -6.71 1.00
C PRO A 170 4.11 -6.04 -0.22
N SER A 171 4.73 -4.98 -0.73
CA SER A 171 4.25 -4.31 -1.96
C SER A 171 4.39 -5.21 -3.18
N CYS A 172 3.64 -4.94 -4.25
CA CYS A 172 3.71 -5.73 -5.50
C CYS A 172 5.13 -5.76 -6.09
N SER A 173 5.86 -4.64 -6.03
CA SER A 173 7.27 -4.58 -6.42
C SER A 173 8.15 -5.54 -5.60
N LYS A 174 7.93 -5.58 -4.28
CA LYS A 174 8.68 -6.48 -3.39
C LYS A 174 8.32 -7.95 -3.64
N LEU A 175 7.03 -8.26 -3.83
CA LEU A 175 6.56 -9.60 -4.18
C LEU A 175 7.13 -10.07 -5.53
N LYS A 176 7.26 -9.16 -6.51
CA LYS A 176 7.91 -9.46 -7.80
C LYS A 176 9.38 -9.83 -7.61
N SER A 177 10.13 -9.03 -6.84
CA SER A 177 11.55 -9.32 -6.54
C SER A 177 11.76 -10.63 -5.76
N MET A 178 10.73 -11.10 -5.06
CA MET A 178 10.77 -12.30 -4.23
C MET A 178 10.14 -13.53 -4.91
N GLY A 179 9.73 -13.42 -6.18
CA GLY A 179 9.12 -14.53 -6.93
C GLY A 179 7.73 -14.95 -6.47
N VAL A 180 7.01 -14.09 -5.73
CA VAL A 180 5.64 -14.37 -5.23
C VAL A 180 4.57 -13.79 -6.15
N CYS A 181 4.89 -12.73 -6.90
CA CYS A 181 3.94 -12.13 -7.84
C CYS A 181 3.86 -12.94 -9.14
N ILE A 182 2.65 -13.37 -9.51
CA ILE A 182 2.42 -14.21 -10.71
C ILE A 182 1.91 -13.45 -11.93
N GLU A 183 1.37 -12.23 -11.74
CA GLU A 183 0.78 -11.44 -12.83
C GLU A 183 0.94 -9.94 -12.58
N GLU A 184 1.00 -9.15 -13.65
CA GLU A 184 0.99 -7.70 -13.59
C GLU A 184 -0.43 -7.13 -13.57
N CYS A 185 -1.10 -7.23 -12.42
CA CYS A 185 -2.47 -6.73 -12.22
C CYS A 185 -2.61 -5.18 -12.20
N GLY A 186 -1.52 -4.44 -12.44
CA GLY A 186 -1.49 -2.98 -12.44
C GLY A 186 -1.79 -2.33 -11.09
N LEU A 187 -1.48 -3.01 -9.98
CA LEU A 187 -1.63 -2.53 -8.61
C LEU A 187 -0.28 -2.42 -7.90
N ASN A 188 -0.20 -1.53 -6.91
CA ASN A 188 1.01 -1.35 -6.10
C ASN A 188 1.03 -2.22 -4.83
N ASN A 189 -0.13 -2.74 -4.40
CA ASN A 189 -0.25 -3.57 -3.21
C ASN A 189 -1.39 -4.60 -3.37
N PRO A 190 -1.21 -5.87 -2.96
CA PRO A 190 -2.23 -6.91 -3.10
C PRO A 190 -3.54 -6.57 -2.39
N LEU A 191 -3.51 -5.88 -1.25
CA LEU A 191 -4.72 -5.47 -0.51
C LEU A 191 -5.62 -4.50 -1.30
N SER A 192 -5.08 -3.89 -2.36
CA SER A 192 -5.84 -3.00 -3.24
C SER A 192 -6.73 -3.76 -4.21
N TYR A 193 -6.48 -5.06 -4.45
CA TYR A 193 -7.17 -5.85 -5.46
C TYR A 193 -8.67 -5.97 -5.16
N GLY A 194 -9.02 -6.46 -3.96
CA GLY A 194 -10.41 -6.57 -3.52
C GLY A 194 -11.15 -5.23 -3.45
N ARG A 195 -10.45 -4.10 -3.25
CA ARG A 195 -11.05 -2.75 -3.23
C ARG A 195 -11.35 -2.22 -4.63
N ARG A 196 -10.48 -2.48 -5.61
CA ARG A 196 -10.63 -2.01 -6.99
C ARG A 196 -11.82 -2.69 -7.69
N LYS A 197 -12.01 -4.00 -7.48
CA LYS A 197 -13.14 -4.75 -8.08
C LYS A 197 -14.51 -4.39 -7.51
N ARG A 198 -14.62 -3.76 -6.32
CA ARG A 198 -15.89 -3.27 -5.77
C ARG A 198 -16.34 -1.92 -6.35
N ARG A 199 -15.46 -1.25 -7.10
CA ARG A 199 -15.72 0.06 -7.75
C ARG A 199 -15.98 -0.07 -9.26
N LYS A 200 -15.91 -1.28 -9.79
CA LYS A 200 -16.40 -1.66 -11.12
C LYS A 200 -17.67 -2.46 -10.92
#